data_AF-A0A934C095-F1
#
_entry.id   AF-A0A934C095-F1
#
_cell.length_a   1.000
_cell.length_b   1.000
_cell.length_c   1.000
_cell.angle_alpha   90.00
_cell.angle_beta   90.00
_cell.angle_gamma   90.00
#
_symmetry.space_group_name_H-M   'P 1'
#
loop_
_entity.id
_entity.type
_entity.pdbx_description
1 polymer ?
#
loop_
_entity_poly.entity_id
_entity_poly.type
_entity_poly.pdbx_seq_one_letter_code
_entity_poly.pdbx_strand_id
1 'polypeptide(L)'
;MKSTAKDWDEVRSAFATSIMVDTALNSLAQNLDGPEWPIKGKDETPAKYIDLNFDEAVELLQLKGQKPERMDQLISILRETLAFDSPFGEMVEQTQAASERDNPLRKNLAKLGIPENFPIALTALDEGTQEFCKLEKLTTLGEFAVFAQSMSQNVIVGGDFKKLLNALSHVDEGALAEVLPFRRGHKGLHLIEALVQVAPRPDAANRVEMATNWFRDDLAALEKDLGAGGTLSRHLAGIGNPEVEKRIAELLRPHLRVALPKAAPEKKKGGLFSWFSRK
;
A
#
# COMPACT_ATOMS: atom_id res chain seq x y z
N MET A 1 -20.75 -26.42 -11.46
CA MET A 1 -20.05 -25.27 -12.07
C MET A 1 -18.91 -24.84 -11.15
N LYS A 2 -17.70 -24.60 -11.68
CA LYS A 2 -16.51 -24.22 -10.91
C LYS A 2 -16.06 -22.78 -11.16
N SER A 3 -16.28 -22.27 -12.37
CA SER A 3 -15.86 -20.92 -12.77
C SER A 3 -16.78 -19.84 -12.20
N THR A 4 -16.21 -18.66 -12.01
CA THR A 4 -16.90 -17.48 -11.46
C THR A 4 -17.15 -16.41 -12.52
N ALA A 5 -17.97 -15.40 -12.21
CA ALA A 5 -18.13 -14.22 -13.06
C ALA A 5 -16.79 -13.50 -13.32
N LYS A 6 -15.89 -13.49 -12.33
CA LYS A 6 -14.55 -12.92 -12.47
C LYS A 6 -13.72 -13.67 -13.51
N ASP A 7 -13.73 -15.00 -13.47
CA ASP A 7 -12.99 -15.84 -14.44
C ASP A 7 -13.45 -15.57 -15.88
N TRP A 8 -14.75 -15.29 -16.04
CA TRP A 8 -15.33 -14.98 -17.33
C TRP A 8 -14.99 -13.58 -17.82
N ASP A 9 -15.07 -12.58 -16.96
CA ASP A 9 -14.71 -11.19 -17.32
C ASP A 9 -13.24 -11.10 -17.78
N GLU A 10 -12.34 -11.80 -17.10
CA GLU A 10 -10.93 -11.89 -17.50
C GLU A 10 -10.77 -12.49 -18.90
N VAL A 11 -11.38 -13.65 -19.15
CA VAL A 11 -11.24 -14.36 -20.42
C VAL A 11 -11.94 -13.63 -21.57
N ARG A 12 -13.17 -13.12 -21.37
CA ARG A 12 -13.94 -12.44 -22.42
C ARG A 12 -13.29 -11.12 -22.84
N SER A 13 -12.70 -10.38 -21.89
CA SER A 13 -11.98 -9.15 -22.21
C SER A 13 -10.71 -9.41 -23.01
N ALA A 14 -9.98 -10.50 -22.71
CA ALA A 14 -8.79 -10.87 -23.47
C ALA A 14 -9.13 -11.41 -24.86
N PHE A 15 -10.20 -12.20 -24.99
CA PHE A 15 -10.59 -12.79 -26.27
C PHE A 15 -11.22 -11.79 -27.24
N ALA A 16 -11.77 -10.67 -26.75
CA ALA A 16 -12.34 -9.61 -27.59
C ALA A 16 -11.35 -8.99 -28.59
N THR A 17 -10.05 -9.07 -28.32
CA THR A 17 -9.00 -8.59 -29.23
C THR A 17 -8.23 -9.74 -29.91
N SER A 18 -8.62 -10.99 -29.68
CA SER A 18 -7.96 -12.16 -30.27
C SER A 18 -8.32 -12.32 -31.74
N ILE A 19 -7.34 -12.67 -32.56
CA ILE A 19 -7.55 -13.08 -33.97
C ILE A 19 -8.42 -14.34 -34.07
N MET A 20 -8.55 -15.11 -32.99
CA MET A 20 -9.31 -16.36 -32.92
C MET A 20 -10.78 -16.16 -32.56
N VAL A 21 -11.25 -14.92 -32.34
CA VAL A 21 -12.62 -14.62 -31.88
C VAL A 21 -13.73 -15.16 -32.79
N ASP A 22 -13.46 -15.26 -34.09
CA ASP A 22 -14.37 -15.80 -35.11
C ASP A 22 -14.06 -17.27 -35.48
N THR A 23 -13.14 -17.91 -34.76
CA THR A 23 -12.82 -19.32 -34.99
C THR A 23 -13.84 -20.20 -34.28
N ALA A 24 -14.33 -21.23 -34.97
CA ALA A 24 -15.33 -22.14 -34.41
C ALA A 24 -14.82 -22.80 -33.11
N LEU A 25 -15.65 -22.82 -32.06
CA LEU A 25 -15.30 -23.41 -30.75
C LEU A 25 -14.93 -24.89 -30.87
N ASN A 26 -15.51 -25.61 -31.83
CA ASN A 26 -15.12 -26.99 -32.13
C ASN A 26 -13.67 -27.10 -32.62
N SER A 27 -13.23 -26.19 -33.50
CA SER A 27 -11.86 -26.17 -33.99
C SER A 27 -10.88 -25.78 -32.88
N LEU A 28 -11.26 -24.82 -32.03
CA LEU A 28 -10.46 -24.44 -30.87
C LEU A 28 -10.31 -25.60 -29.88
N ALA A 29 -11.41 -26.28 -29.53
CA ALA A 29 -11.39 -27.44 -28.65
C ALA A 29 -10.53 -28.58 -29.22
N GLN A 30 -10.62 -28.82 -30.54
CA GLN A 30 -9.81 -29.84 -31.21
C GLN A 30 -8.32 -29.50 -31.20
N ASN A 31 -7.95 -28.24 -31.42
CA ASN A 31 -6.55 -27.80 -31.38
C ASN A 31 -5.91 -27.94 -30.00
N LEU A 32 -6.72 -27.99 -28.94
CA LEU A 32 -6.29 -28.15 -27.55
C LEU A 32 -6.27 -29.62 -27.08
N ASP A 33 -6.56 -30.58 -27.97
CA ASP A 33 -6.79 -31.99 -27.63
C ASP A 33 -7.83 -32.17 -26.49
N GLY A 34 -8.76 -31.22 -26.36
CA GLY A 34 -9.78 -31.17 -25.32
C GLY A 34 -11.09 -31.88 -25.70
N PRO A 35 -12.06 -31.97 -24.76
CA PRO A 35 -13.38 -32.50 -25.06
C PRO A 35 -14.08 -31.67 -26.16
N GLU A 36 -14.77 -32.35 -27.08
CA GLU A 36 -15.51 -31.71 -28.17
C GLU A 36 -16.53 -30.69 -27.64
N TRP A 37 -16.67 -29.56 -28.35
CA TRP A 37 -17.72 -28.60 -28.03
C TRP A 37 -19.08 -29.17 -28.49
N PRO A 38 -20.07 -29.29 -27.59
CA PRO A 38 -21.28 -30.07 -27.86
C PRO A 38 -22.24 -29.43 -28.87
N ILE A 39 -22.09 -28.13 -29.13
CA ILE A 39 -22.95 -27.38 -30.05
C ILE A 39 -22.28 -27.37 -31.42
N LYS A 40 -22.96 -27.96 -32.41
CA LYS A 40 -22.47 -28.03 -33.78
C LYS A 40 -22.88 -26.79 -34.56
N GLY A 41 -21.94 -26.21 -35.28
CA GLY A 41 -22.15 -25.02 -36.11
C GLY A 41 -20.82 -24.34 -36.40
N LYS A 42 -20.63 -23.86 -37.64
CA LYS A 42 -19.45 -23.06 -37.99
C LYS A 42 -19.53 -21.64 -37.44
N ASP A 43 -20.75 -21.18 -37.19
CA ASP A 43 -21.09 -19.91 -36.57
C ASP A 43 -20.99 -19.98 -35.04
N GLU A 44 -20.70 -21.14 -34.46
CA GLU A 44 -20.55 -21.32 -33.02
C GLU A 44 -19.14 -20.91 -32.59
N THR A 45 -18.94 -19.60 -32.46
CA THR A 45 -17.65 -18.94 -32.20
C THR A 45 -17.65 -18.22 -30.84
N PRO A 46 -16.47 -17.89 -30.30
CA PRO A 46 -16.33 -17.04 -29.11
C PRO A 46 -17.13 -15.73 -29.19
N ALA A 47 -17.18 -15.09 -30.37
CA ALA A 47 -17.91 -13.84 -30.63
C ALA A 47 -19.37 -13.85 -30.13
N LYS A 48 -20.06 -15.00 -30.15
CA LYS A 48 -21.45 -15.12 -29.67
C LYS A 48 -21.61 -15.00 -28.17
N TYR A 49 -20.53 -15.23 -27.43
CA TYR A 49 -20.54 -15.32 -25.98
C TYR A 49 -19.86 -14.14 -25.33
N ILE A 50 -18.73 -13.67 -25.86
CA ILE A 50 -17.84 -12.73 -25.17
C ILE A 50 -18.47 -11.38 -24.85
N ASP A 51 -19.52 -10.95 -25.56
CA ASP A 51 -20.24 -9.70 -25.26
C ASP A 51 -21.20 -9.85 -24.07
N LEU A 52 -21.57 -11.08 -23.73
CA LEU A 52 -22.48 -11.40 -22.64
C LEU A 52 -21.75 -11.39 -21.29
N ASN A 53 -22.44 -10.95 -20.25
CA ASN A 53 -21.99 -11.17 -18.88
C ASN A 53 -22.12 -12.66 -18.50
N PHE A 54 -21.61 -13.04 -17.33
CA PHE A 54 -21.55 -14.45 -16.91
C PHE A 54 -22.92 -15.12 -16.88
N ASP A 55 -23.91 -14.45 -16.30
CA ASP A 55 -25.26 -15.00 -16.15
C ASP A 55 -25.95 -15.12 -17.52
N GLU A 56 -25.82 -14.09 -18.37
CA GLU A 56 -26.34 -14.09 -19.74
C GLU A 56 -25.71 -15.21 -20.61
N ALA A 57 -24.41 -15.46 -20.47
CA ALA A 57 -23.73 -16.54 -21.18
C ALA A 57 -24.22 -17.93 -20.72
N VAL A 58 -24.41 -18.11 -19.40
CA VAL A 58 -25.00 -19.33 -18.83
C VAL A 58 -26.43 -19.53 -19.33
N GLU A 59 -27.25 -18.48 -19.31
CA GLU A 59 -28.62 -18.52 -19.81
C GLU A 59 -28.67 -18.88 -21.30
N LEU A 60 -27.81 -18.29 -22.13
CA LEU A 60 -27.73 -18.64 -23.55
C LEU A 60 -27.37 -20.11 -23.77
N LEU A 61 -26.42 -20.65 -22.99
CA LEU A 61 -26.06 -22.06 -23.05
C LEU A 61 -27.23 -22.97 -22.63
N GLN A 62 -27.98 -22.58 -21.61
CA GLN A 62 -29.18 -23.30 -21.18
C GLN A 62 -30.28 -23.28 -22.23
N LEU A 63 -30.52 -22.15 -22.90
CA LEU A 63 -31.44 -22.04 -24.02
C LEU A 63 -31.05 -22.96 -25.19
N LYS A 64 -29.76 -23.20 -25.37
CA LYS A 64 -29.21 -24.19 -26.33
C LYS A 64 -29.21 -25.63 -25.80
N GLY A 65 -29.88 -25.89 -24.67
CA GLY A 65 -30.03 -27.23 -24.08
C GLY A 65 -28.79 -27.74 -23.32
N GLN A 66 -27.85 -26.86 -22.98
CA GLN A 66 -26.66 -27.22 -22.20
C GLN A 66 -26.88 -27.03 -20.70
N LYS A 67 -26.08 -27.75 -19.90
CA LYS A 67 -26.05 -27.56 -18.44
C LYS A 67 -25.23 -26.31 -18.08
N PRO A 68 -25.48 -25.64 -16.94
CA PRO A 68 -24.70 -24.49 -16.48
C PRO A 68 -23.19 -24.75 -16.43
N GLU A 69 -22.80 -25.97 -16.05
CA GLU A 69 -21.41 -26.44 -16.04
C GLU A 69 -20.69 -26.30 -17.38
N ARG A 70 -21.43 -26.17 -18.50
CA ARG A 70 -20.83 -25.98 -19.82
C ARG A 70 -20.01 -24.69 -19.90
N MET A 71 -20.36 -23.70 -19.08
CA MET A 71 -19.59 -22.47 -18.94
C MET A 71 -18.14 -22.73 -18.54
N ASP A 72 -17.91 -23.76 -17.69
CA ASP A 72 -16.56 -24.16 -17.28
C ASP A 72 -15.72 -24.59 -18.50
N GLN A 73 -16.31 -25.35 -19.43
CA GLN A 73 -15.63 -25.77 -20.65
C GLN A 73 -15.39 -24.61 -21.62
N LEU A 74 -16.35 -23.70 -21.77
CA LEU A 74 -16.17 -22.51 -22.61
C LEU A 74 -14.99 -21.68 -22.13
N ILE A 75 -14.93 -21.41 -20.82
CA ILE A 75 -13.82 -20.70 -20.19
C ILE A 75 -12.51 -21.46 -20.40
N SER A 76 -12.49 -22.79 -20.23
CA SER A 76 -11.30 -23.61 -20.45
C SER A 76 -10.78 -23.47 -21.88
N ILE A 77 -11.64 -23.66 -22.89
CA ILE A 77 -11.27 -23.57 -24.30
C ILE A 77 -10.67 -22.20 -24.61
N LEU A 78 -11.33 -21.11 -24.20
CA LEU A 78 -10.85 -19.76 -24.48
C LEU A 78 -9.54 -19.45 -23.75
N ARG A 79 -9.43 -19.81 -22.48
CA ARG A 79 -8.23 -19.57 -21.66
C ARG A 79 -7.03 -20.34 -22.22
N GLU A 80 -7.21 -21.61 -22.55
CA GLU A 80 -6.15 -22.45 -23.11
C GLU A 80 -5.80 -22.03 -24.54
N THR A 81 -6.78 -21.61 -25.34
CA THR A 81 -6.52 -21.04 -26.68
C THR A 81 -5.66 -19.78 -26.58
N LEU A 82 -5.97 -18.87 -25.66
CA LEU A 82 -5.15 -17.69 -25.39
C LEU A 82 -3.74 -18.07 -24.93
N ALA A 83 -3.59 -19.12 -24.13
CA ALA A 83 -2.30 -19.63 -23.68
C ALA A 83 -1.47 -20.26 -24.82
N PHE A 84 -2.10 -20.88 -25.81
CA PHE A 84 -1.43 -21.45 -26.99
C PHE A 84 -1.09 -20.40 -28.07
N ASP A 85 -1.96 -19.39 -28.27
CA ASP A 85 -1.75 -18.30 -29.24
C ASP A 85 -0.73 -17.25 -28.74
N SER A 86 -0.47 -17.22 -27.43
CA SER A 86 0.61 -16.44 -26.83
C SER A 86 1.70 -17.34 -26.26
N PRO A 87 2.90 -17.44 -26.89
CA PRO A 87 4.13 -17.82 -26.16
C PRO A 87 4.48 -16.85 -25.01
N PHE A 88 3.59 -15.90 -24.73
CA PHE A 88 3.69 -14.79 -23.81
C PHE A 88 2.68 -14.83 -22.66
N GLY A 89 1.83 -15.85 -22.50
CA GLY A 89 0.96 -15.94 -21.31
C GLY A 89 1.80 -15.96 -20.01
N GLU A 90 2.79 -16.84 -19.96
CA GLU A 90 3.82 -16.84 -18.92
C GLU A 90 4.69 -15.57 -18.98
N MET A 91 4.95 -15.02 -20.17
CA MET A 91 5.75 -13.80 -20.29
C MET A 91 5.00 -12.55 -19.80
N VAL A 92 3.67 -12.50 -19.81
CA VAL A 92 2.86 -11.37 -19.34
C VAL A 92 2.75 -11.39 -17.82
N GLU A 93 2.54 -12.56 -17.19
CA GLU A 93 2.66 -12.70 -15.73
C GLU A 93 4.10 -12.44 -15.28
N GLN A 94 5.10 -12.96 -16.00
CA GLN A 94 6.50 -12.62 -15.74
C GLN A 94 6.80 -11.15 -16.01
N THR A 95 6.15 -10.49 -16.97
CA THR A 95 6.35 -9.06 -17.27
C THR A 95 5.66 -8.18 -16.24
N GLN A 96 4.47 -8.54 -15.76
CA GLN A 96 3.82 -7.84 -14.65
C GLN A 96 4.60 -8.04 -13.36
N ALA A 97 4.97 -9.28 -13.02
CA ALA A 97 5.83 -9.56 -11.87
C ALA A 97 7.22 -8.94 -12.02
N ALA A 98 7.80 -8.89 -13.23
CA ALA A 98 9.06 -8.21 -13.49
C ALA A 98 8.91 -6.69 -13.43
N SER A 99 7.80 -6.11 -13.91
CA SER A 99 7.50 -4.67 -13.84
C SER A 99 7.29 -4.22 -12.39
N GLU A 100 6.62 -5.03 -11.57
CA GLU A 100 6.49 -4.81 -10.13
C GLU A 100 7.85 -4.96 -9.40
N ARG A 101 8.67 -5.95 -9.80
CA ARG A 101 10.05 -6.10 -9.30
C ARG A 101 10.99 -5.00 -9.78
N ASP A 102 10.73 -4.42 -10.95
CA ASP A 102 11.51 -3.34 -11.55
C ASP A 102 10.95 -1.96 -11.20
N ASN A 103 10.01 -1.89 -10.25
CA ASN A 103 9.45 -0.64 -9.78
C ASN A 103 10.56 0.24 -9.15
N PRO A 104 10.90 1.41 -9.76
CA PRO A 104 11.98 2.25 -9.29
C PRO A 104 11.71 2.84 -7.90
N LEU A 105 10.43 3.06 -7.55
CA LEU A 105 10.03 3.55 -6.23
C LEU A 105 10.30 2.49 -5.16
N ARG A 106 9.99 1.21 -5.41
CA ARG A 106 10.31 0.12 -4.47
C ARG A 106 11.81 -0.04 -4.27
N LYS A 107 12.61 0.09 -5.33
CA LYS A 107 14.08 0.11 -5.21
C LYS A 107 14.57 1.28 -4.35
N ASN A 108 13.97 2.46 -4.50
CA ASN A 108 14.32 3.64 -3.70
C ASN A 108 13.88 3.47 -2.24
N LEU A 109 12.69 2.90 -1.98
CA LEU A 109 12.26 2.53 -0.62
C LEU A 109 13.28 1.61 0.04
N ALA A 110 13.69 0.54 -0.65
CA ALA A 110 14.71 -0.39 -0.15
C ALA A 110 16.07 0.29 0.09
N LYS A 111 16.51 1.19 -0.82
CA LYS A 111 17.75 1.97 -0.67
C LYS A 111 17.74 2.83 0.58
N LEU A 112 16.61 3.48 0.85
CA LEU A 112 16.36 4.32 2.02
C LEU A 112 16.08 3.50 3.30
N GLY A 113 15.91 2.18 3.19
CA GLY A 113 15.54 1.30 4.30
C GLY A 113 14.08 1.46 4.75
N ILE A 114 13.24 2.07 3.92
CA ILE A 114 11.84 2.30 4.22
C ILE A 114 11.07 1.01 3.90
N PRO A 115 10.31 0.45 4.86
CA PRO A 115 9.62 -0.81 4.65
C PRO A 115 8.38 -0.63 3.78
N GLU A 116 8.20 -1.50 2.78
CA GLU A 116 7.06 -1.45 1.85
C GLU A 116 5.71 -1.61 2.55
N ASN A 117 5.67 -2.40 3.64
CA ASN A 117 4.45 -2.61 4.43
C ASN A 117 4.15 -1.45 5.40
N PHE A 118 4.87 -0.32 5.33
CA PHE A 118 4.55 0.84 6.14
C PHE A 118 3.16 1.37 5.77
N PRO A 119 2.25 1.54 6.76
CA PRO A 119 0.87 1.89 6.47
C PRO A 119 0.72 3.37 6.08
N ILE A 120 -0.06 3.62 5.03
CA ILE A 120 -0.39 4.97 4.57
C ILE A 120 -1.04 5.80 5.69
N ALA A 121 -1.82 5.17 6.56
CA ALA A 121 -2.46 5.82 7.70
C ALA A 121 -1.47 6.48 8.69
N LEU A 122 -0.21 6.01 8.76
CA LEU A 122 0.83 6.57 9.63
C LEU A 122 1.71 7.62 8.94
N THR A 123 1.40 7.96 7.68
CA THR A 123 2.06 9.06 6.97
C THR A 123 1.48 10.40 7.39
N ALA A 124 2.25 11.48 7.16
CA ALA A 124 1.80 12.84 7.39
C ALA A 124 1.02 13.45 6.22
N LEU A 125 0.63 12.65 5.22
CA LEU A 125 -0.20 13.08 4.09
C LEU A 125 -1.48 13.76 4.58
N ASP A 126 -1.92 14.79 3.85
CA ASP A 126 -3.19 15.47 4.09
C ASP A 126 -4.41 14.53 4.05
N GLU A 127 -5.51 14.98 4.65
CA GLU A 127 -6.74 14.16 4.79
C GLU A 127 -7.31 13.75 3.42
N GLY A 128 -7.27 14.66 2.43
CA GLY A 128 -7.77 14.37 1.08
C GLY A 128 -6.96 13.28 0.39
N THR A 129 -5.64 13.27 0.57
CA THR A 129 -4.74 12.25 0.03
C THR A 129 -4.90 10.93 0.76
N GLN A 130 -5.12 10.94 2.09
CA GLN A 130 -5.41 9.70 2.83
C GLN A 130 -6.74 9.07 2.39
N GLU A 131 -7.77 9.89 2.16
CA GLU A 131 -9.07 9.38 1.67
C GLU A 131 -8.95 8.86 0.23
N PHE A 132 -8.20 9.55 -0.65
CA PHE A 132 -7.89 9.04 -1.98
C PHE A 132 -7.21 7.67 -1.92
N CYS A 133 -6.16 7.54 -1.10
CA CYS A 133 -5.46 6.27 -0.93
C CYS A 133 -6.41 5.18 -0.43
N LYS A 134 -7.33 5.49 0.48
CA LYS A 134 -8.32 4.55 0.98
C LYS A 134 -9.33 4.11 -0.09
N LEU A 135 -9.83 5.04 -0.91
CA LEU A 135 -10.75 4.75 -2.02
C LEU A 135 -10.09 3.83 -3.07
N GLU A 136 -8.82 4.10 -3.37
CA GLU A 136 -7.99 3.28 -4.27
C GLU A 136 -7.43 2.00 -3.61
N LYS A 137 -7.81 1.73 -2.34
CA LYS A 137 -7.36 0.57 -1.55
C LYS A 137 -5.83 0.49 -1.37
N LEU A 138 -5.16 1.64 -1.37
CA LEU A 138 -3.74 1.81 -1.07
C LEU A 138 -3.55 1.90 0.44
N THR A 139 -3.27 0.77 1.07
CA THR A 139 -3.08 0.67 2.52
C THR A 139 -1.61 0.79 2.93
N THR A 140 -0.68 0.46 2.04
CA THR A 140 0.78 0.45 2.30
C THR A 140 1.59 1.27 1.30
N LEU A 141 2.83 1.63 1.65
CA LEU A 141 3.77 2.29 0.72
C LEU A 141 4.13 1.41 -0.49
N GLY A 142 4.16 0.10 -0.33
CA GLY A 142 4.42 -0.85 -1.42
C GLY A 142 3.28 -0.89 -2.45
N GLU A 143 2.03 -0.81 -1.98
CA GLU A 143 0.85 -0.67 -2.83
C GLU A 143 0.83 0.69 -3.53
N PHE A 144 1.12 1.77 -2.79
CA PHE A 144 1.29 3.11 -3.36
C PHE A 144 2.34 3.11 -4.48
N ALA A 145 3.49 2.47 -4.27
CA ALA A 145 4.57 2.43 -5.27
C ALA A 145 4.12 1.74 -6.57
N VAL A 146 3.39 0.62 -6.46
CA VAL A 146 2.85 -0.10 -7.64
C VAL A 146 1.80 0.74 -8.35
N PHE A 147 0.86 1.29 -7.61
CA PHE A 147 -0.19 2.15 -8.15
C PHE A 147 0.41 3.34 -8.92
N ALA A 148 1.39 4.03 -8.32
CA ALA A 148 2.04 5.18 -8.93
C ALA A 148 2.79 4.86 -10.23
N GLN A 149 3.29 3.63 -10.40
CA GLN A 149 3.94 3.18 -11.65
C GLN A 149 2.92 3.00 -12.79
N SER A 150 1.72 2.52 -12.48
CA SER A 150 0.63 2.35 -13.44
C SER A 150 -0.18 3.62 -13.71
N MET A 151 0.10 4.71 -12.98
CA MET A 151 -0.70 5.92 -13.02
C MET A 151 -0.46 6.70 -14.33
N SER A 152 -1.54 6.91 -15.10
CA SER A 152 -1.49 7.77 -16.28
C SER A 152 -1.32 9.24 -15.87
N GLN A 153 -0.71 10.06 -16.73
CA GLN A 153 -0.50 11.50 -16.49
C GLN A 153 -1.82 12.30 -16.32
N ASN A 154 -2.98 11.69 -16.58
CA ASN A 154 -4.29 12.34 -16.51
C ASN A 154 -5.00 12.17 -15.15
N VAL A 155 -4.45 11.37 -14.23
CA VAL A 155 -5.02 11.23 -12.89
C VAL A 155 -4.69 12.47 -12.07
N ILE A 156 -5.73 13.23 -11.69
CA ILE A 156 -5.59 14.38 -10.79
C ILE A 156 -5.36 13.85 -9.38
N VAL A 157 -4.13 13.91 -8.91
CA VAL A 157 -3.76 13.54 -7.54
C VAL A 157 -3.52 14.79 -6.68
N GLY A 158 -3.75 14.64 -5.37
CA GLY A 158 -3.50 15.69 -4.38
C GLY A 158 -2.04 16.16 -4.33
N GLY A 159 -1.82 17.37 -3.79
CA GLY A 159 -0.48 17.98 -3.70
C GLY A 159 0.51 17.11 -2.92
N ASP A 160 0.07 16.56 -1.78
CA ASP A 160 0.91 15.69 -0.95
C ASP A 160 1.17 14.32 -1.59
N PHE A 161 0.21 13.78 -2.36
CA PHE A 161 0.45 12.57 -3.15
C PHE A 161 1.60 12.77 -4.14
N LYS A 162 1.55 13.88 -4.90
CA LYS A 162 2.60 14.23 -5.86
C LYS A 162 3.93 14.52 -5.16
N LYS A 163 3.89 15.15 -3.98
CA LYS A 163 5.07 15.37 -3.15
C LYS A 163 5.73 14.05 -2.76
N LEU A 164 4.98 13.11 -2.19
CA LEU A 164 5.50 11.78 -1.82
C LEU A 164 6.07 11.03 -3.02
N LEU A 165 5.35 11.05 -4.15
CA LEU A 165 5.81 10.42 -5.39
C LEU A 165 7.14 11.01 -5.88
N ASN A 166 7.24 12.34 -5.96
CA ASN A 166 8.46 13.02 -6.39
C ASN A 166 9.61 12.77 -5.40
N ALA A 167 9.32 12.81 -4.11
CA ALA A 167 10.31 12.60 -3.06
C ALA A 167 10.91 11.18 -3.13
N LEU A 168 10.07 10.17 -3.37
CA LEU A 168 10.54 8.80 -3.58
C LEU A 168 11.24 8.62 -4.93
N SER A 169 10.77 9.28 -6.00
CA SER A 169 11.37 9.18 -7.34
C SER A 169 12.79 9.73 -7.39
N HIS A 170 13.03 10.83 -6.68
CA HIS A 170 14.30 11.55 -6.68
C HIS A 170 15.16 11.33 -5.44
N VAL A 171 14.71 10.49 -4.49
CA VAL A 171 15.37 10.26 -3.21
C VAL A 171 15.61 11.59 -2.48
N ASP A 172 14.59 12.45 -2.49
CA ASP A 172 14.61 13.74 -1.79
C ASP A 172 14.26 13.51 -0.31
N GLU A 173 15.29 13.22 0.48
CA GLU A 173 15.19 13.09 1.94
C GLU A 173 14.59 14.33 2.61
N GLY A 174 14.72 15.49 1.97
CA GLY A 174 14.16 16.75 2.40
C GLY A 174 12.64 16.70 2.44
N ALA A 175 12.04 16.40 1.28
CA ALA A 175 10.61 16.26 1.09
C ALA A 175 10.05 15.01 1.77
N LEU A 176 10.81 13.89 1.82
CA LEU A 176 10.38 12.67 2.50
C LEU A 176 10.11 12.91 3.99
N ALA A 177 10.95 13.69 4.66
CA ALA A 177 10.78 14.02 6.09
C ALA A 177 9.50 14.83 6.38
N GLU A 178 8.91 15.48 5.37
CA GLU A 178 7.64 16.21 5.53
C GLU A 178 6.43 15.29 5.52
N VAL A 179 6.51 14.14 4.82
CA VAL A 179 5.36 13.25 4.57
C VAL A 179 5.50 11.86 5.20
N LEU A 180 6.72 11.43 5.53
CA LEU A 180 7.04 10.16 6.17
C LEU A 180 7.85 10.40 7.45
N PRO A 181 7.77 9.50 8.45
CA PRO A 181 8.56 9.59 9.68
C PRO A 181 10.03 9.22 9.43
N PHE A 182 10.69 10.03 8.61
CA PHE A 182 12.01 9.80 8.05
C PHE A 182 12.99 10.86 8.57
N ARG A 183 14.20 10.44 8.92
CA ARG A 183 15.27 11.33 9.37
C ARG A 183 16.36 11.42 8.32
N ARG A 184 16.67 12.65 7.90
CA ARG A 184 17.71 12.94 6.91
C ARG A 184 19.07 12.35 7.34
N GLY A 185 19.75 11.70 6.40
CA GLY A 185 21.02 11.00 6.61
C GLY A 185 20.92 9.68 7.35
N HIS A 186 19.72 9.26 7.78
CA HIS A 186 19.49 7.96 8.42
C HIS A 186 18.69 7.03 7.50
N LYS A 187 18.83 5.73 7.72
CA LYS A 187 18.02 4.72 7.04
C LYS A 187 16.81 4.35 7.87
N GLY A 188 15.72 4.06 7.18
CA GLY A 188 14.48 3.60 7.75
C GLY A 188 13.62 4.72 8.30
N LEU A 189 12.53 4.29 8.92
CA LEU A 189 11.56 5.14 9.58
C LEU A 189 11.79 5.09 11.08
N HIS A 190 11.43 6.17 11.79
CA HIS A 190 11.74 6.32 13.21
C HIS A 190 10.52 6.73 14.02
N LEU A 191 10.34 6.10 15.17
CA LEU A 191 9.23 6.40 16.09
C LEU A 191 9.14 7.89 16.44
N ILE A 192 10.26 8.54 16.79
CA ILE A 192 10.25 9.94 17.21
C ILE A 192 9.73 10.87 16.11
N GLU A 193 10.12 10.63 14.85
CA GLU A 193 9.63 11.43 13.71
C GLU A 193 8.13 11.19 13.47
N ALA A 194 7.65 9.95 13.66
CA ALA A 194 6.23 9.63 13.59
C ALA A 194 5.44 10.39 14.66
N LEU A 195 5.96 10.44 15.89
CA LEU A 195 5.32 11.18 16.98
C LEU A 195 5.31 12.68 16.72
N VAL A 196 6.37 13.25 16.10
CA VAL A 196 6.40 14.66 15.67
C VAL A 196 5.28 14.95 14.67
N GLN A 197 5.09 14.09 13.68
CA GLN A 197 4.07 14.24 12.65
C GLN A 197 2.64 14.06 13.19
N VAL A 198 2.48 13.18 14.18
CA VAL A 198 1.19 12.92 14.84
C VAL A 198 0.82 14.01 15.84
N ALA A 199 1.81 14.59 16.53
CA ALA A 199 1.61 15.54 17.61
C ALA A 199 0.61 16.66 17.26
N PRO A 200 0.68 17.37 16.12
CA PRO A 200 -0.25 18.46 15.84
C PRO A 200 -1.69 18.02 15.54
N ARG A 201 -1.96 16.74 15.27
CA ARG A 201 -3.26 16.28 14.78
C ARG A 201 -4.35 16.23 15.88
N PRO A 202 -5.64 16.42 15.53
CA PRO A 202 -6.74 16.32 16.50
C PRO A 202 -6.90 14.91 17.10
N ASP A 203 -6.62 13.87 16.32
CA ASP A 203 -6.72 12.45 16.68
C ASP A 203 -5.38 11.86 17.17
N ALA A 204 -4.50 12.72 17.71
CA ALA A 204 -3.13 12.36 18.05
C ALA A 204 -3.03 11.12 18.97
N ALA A 205 -3.92 10.96 19.95
CA ALA A 205 -3.88 9.82 20.88
C ALA A 205 -4.01 8.47 20.16
N ASN A 206 -5.01 8.34 19.27
CA ASN A 206 -5.22 7.11 18.48
C ASN A 206 -4.04 6.84 17.54
N ARG A 207 -3.50 7.89 16.93
CA ARG A 207 -2.35 7.77 16.02
C ARG A 207 -1.05 7.42 16.75
N VAL A 208 -0.86 7.88 17.99
CA VAL A 208 0.28 7.47 18.83
C VAL A 208 0.17 6.00 19.21
N GLU A 209 -1.04 5.49 19.50
CA GLU A 209 -1.24 4.06 19.71
C GLU A 209 -0.85 3.23 18.48
N MET A 210 -1.31 3.64 17.29
CA MET A 210 -0.93 2.98 16.04
C MET A 210 0.58 3.04 15.79
N ALA A 211 1.21 4.20 16.00
CA ALA A 211 2.64 4.39 15.80
C ALA A 211 3.46 3.54 16.79
N THR A 212 3.12 3.53 18.08
CA THR A 212 3.83 2.74 19.10
C THR A 212 3.69 1.24 18.87
N ASN A 213 2.55 0.79 18.34
CA ASN A 213 2.36 -0.60 17.94
C ASN A 213 3.19 -1.00 16.71
N TRP A 214 3.28 -0.12 15.71
CA TRP A 214 4.15 -0.35 14.54
C TRP A 214 5.62 -0.38 14.98
N PHE A 215 6.07 0.69 15.64
CA PHE A 215 7.46 0.92 16.05
C PHE A 215 7.77 0.29 17.41
N ARG A 216 7.28 -0.92 17.65
CA ARG A 216 7.43 -1.60 18.95
C ARG A 216 8.90 -1.82 19.36
N ASP A 217 9.77 -2.03 18.38
CA ASP A 217 11.19 -2.28 18.62
C ASP A 217 11.92 -0.98 19.01
N ASP A 218 11.60 0.13 18.35
CA ASP A 218 12.06 1.47 18.74
C ASP A 218 11.55 1.85 20.14
N LEU A 219 10.27 1.54 20.43
CA LEU A 219 9.68 1.76 21.75
C LEU A 219 10.40 0.96 22.83
N ALA A 220 10.67 -0.33 22.58
CA ALA A 220 11.40 -1.18 23.52
C ALA A 220 12.85 -0.69 23.73
N ALA A 221 13.51 -0.21 22.67
CA ALA A 221 14.84 0.39 22.76
C ALA A 221 14.82 1.68 23.61
N LEU A 222 13.80 2.52 23.43
CA LEU A 222 13.58 3.71 24.23
C LEU A 222 13.33 3.35 25.70
N GLU A 223 12.45 2.38 25.99
CA GLU A 223 12.18 1.92 27.36
C GLU A 223 13.43 1.38 28.06
N LYS A 224 14.24 0.59 27.34
CA LYS A 224 15.51 0.06 27.84
C LYS A 224 16.47 1.19 28.24
N ASP A 225 16.57 2.21 27.41
CA ASP A 225 17.43 3.37 27.68
C ASP A 225 16.93 4.20 28.88
N LEU A 226 15.62 4.42 28.98
CA LEU A 226 15.01 5.07 30.14
C LEU A 226 15.26 4.28 31.43
N GLY A 227 15.15 2.95 31.37
CA GLY A 227 15.47 2.05 32.49
C GLY A 227 16.95 2.09 32.90
N ALA A 228 17.85 2.41 31.96
CA ALA A 228 19.28 2.58 32.21
C ALA A 228 19.66 3.98 32.75
N GLY A 229 18.67 4.84 33.04
CA GLY A 229 18.88 6.21 33.52
C GLY A 229 18.93 7.27 32.43
N GLY A 230 18.61 6.92 31.18
CA GLY A 230 18.37 7.89 30.11
C GLY A 230 17.14 8.76 30.39
N THR A 231 17.04 9.90 29.69
CA THR A 231 15.89 10.80 29.80
C THR A 231 15.18 10.92 28.46
N LEU A 232 13.85 11.04 28.50
CA LEU A 232 13.04 11.22 27.30
C LEU A 232 13.41 12.52 26.57
N SER A 233 13.74 13.58 27.31
CA SER A 233 14.23 14.85 26.76
C SER A 233 15.45 14.68 25.87
N ARG A 234 16.34 13.72 26.14
CA ARG A 234 17.51 13.48 25.27
C ARG A 234 17.12 12.98 23.88
N HIS A 235 16.09 12.14 23.79
CA HIS A 235 15.58 11.60 22.53
C HIS A 235 14.79 12.64 21.74
N LEU A 236 14.15 13.57 22.45
CA LEU A 236 13.32 14.62 21.87
C LEU A 236 14.10 15.91 21.56
N ALA A 237 15.28 16.13 22.17
CA ALA A 237 16.07 17.36 22.00
C ALA A 237 16.48 17.64 20.53
N GLY A 238 16.50 16.61 19.67
CA GLY A 238 16.75 16.78 18.24
C GLY A 238 15.61 17.50 17.48
N ILE A 239 14.43 17.63 18.08
CA ILE A 239 13.24 18.29 17.49
C ILE A 239 13.43 19.81 17.49
N GLY A 240 14.07 20.38 18.52
CA GLY A 240 14.36 21.81 18.60
C GLY A 240 13.14 22.69 18.87
N ASN A 241 12.01 22.11 19.31
CA ASN A 241 10.81 22.85 19.69
C ASN A 241 10.28 22.34 21.05
N PRO A 242 10.50 23.10 22.14
CA PRO A 242 10.12 22.67 23.50
C PRO A 242 8.64 22.34 23.69
N GLU A 243 7.74 23.02 22.96
CA GLU A 243 6.29 22.77 23.07
C GLU A 243 5.91 21.43 22.43
N VAL A 244 6.49 21.13 21.26
CA VAL A 244 6.31 19.85 20.57
C VAL A 244 6.92 18.71 21.37
N GLU A 245 8.12 18.91 21.93
CA GLU A 245 8.77 17.93 22.79
C GLU A 245 7.91 17.58 24.02
N LYS A 246 7.36 18.60 24.69
CA LYS A 246 6.47 18.40 25.84
C LYS A 246 5.20 17.64 25.42
N ARG A 247 4.57 18.02 24.32
CA ARG A 247 3.35 17.36 23.81
C ARG A 247 3.60 15.90 23.46
N ILE A 248 4.71 15.59 22.80
CA ILE A 248 5.10 14.20 22.49
C ILE A 248 5.34 13.42 23.77
N ALA A 249 6.03 14.00 24.76
CA ALA A 249 6.27 13.34 26.03
C ALA A 249 4.98 13.01 26.78
N GLU A 250 3.98 13.91 26.75
CA GLU A 250 2.66 13.67 27.32
C GLU A 250 1.89 12.57 26.58
N LEU A 251 1.90 12.58 25.25
CA LEU A 251 1.23 11.59 24.41
C LEU A 251 1.87 10.20 24.51
N LEU A 252 3.19 10.12 24.64
CA LEU A 252 3.92 8.85 24.72
C LEU A 252 3.83 8.21 26.10
N ARG A 253 3.61 9.00 27.15
CA ARG A 253 3.61 8.55 28.56
C ARG A 253 2.72 7.33 28.84
N PRO A 254 1.48 7.22 28.33
CA PRO A 254 0.63 6.05 28.57
C PRO A 254 1.17 4.75 27.96
N HIS A 255 2.05 4.86 26.96
CA HIS A 255 2.61 3.72 26.22
C HIS A 255 3.96 3.25 26.79
N LEU A 256 4.55 3.99 27.73
CA LEU A 256 5.79 3.61 28.41
C LEU A 256 5.50 2.79 29.67
N ARG A 257 6.13 1.62 29.78
CA ARG A 257 6.06 0.73 30.95
C ARG A 257 7.00 1.14 32.08
N VAL A 258 7.93 2.05 31.80
CA VAL A 258 8.91 2.57 32.77
C VAL A 258 8.37 3.85 33.39
N ALA A 259 8.35 3.92 34.73
CA ALA A 259 8.02 5.15 35.42
C ALA A 259 9.10 6.21 35.10
N LEU A 260 8.73 7.24 34.34
CA LEU A 260 9.61 8.38 34.09
C LEU A 260 10.07 8.96 35.44
N PRO A 261 11.38 9.18 35.66
CA PRO A 261 11.83 9.86 36.87
C PRO A 261 11.09 11.20 36.96
N LYS A 262 10.45 11.44 38.10
CA LYS A 262 9.73 12.70 38.36
C LYS A 262 10.66 13.85 37.97
N ALA A 263 10.20 14.72 37.07
CA ALA A 263 10.90 15.93 36.70
C ALA A 263 11.40 16.59 38.00
N ALA A 264 12.72 16.77 38.12
CA ALA A 264 13.29 17.42 39.29
C ALA A 264 12.55 18.76 39.43
N PRO A 265 11.99 19.06 40.62
CA PRO A 265 11.26 20.30 40.81
C PRO A 265 12.17 21.44 40.39
N GLU A 266 11.64 22.35 39.57
CA GLU A 266 12.30 23.60 39.21
C GLU A 266 12.94 24.14 40.49
N LYS A 267 14.26 24.31 40.47
CA LYS A 267 14.95 25.03 41.53
C LYS A 267 14.36 26.44 41.50
N LYS A 268 13.33 26.67 42.31
CA LYS A 268 12.90 28.00 42.72
C LYS A 268 14.19 28.72 43.11
N LYS A 269 14.53 29.78 42.38
CA LYS A 269 15.59 30.71 42.76
C LYS A 269 15.31 31.15 44.19
N GLY A 270 15.99 30.52 45.15
CA GLY A 270 16.01 30.93 46.54
C GLY A 270 16.81 32.23 46.62
N GLY A 271 16.12 33.36 46.46
CA GLY A 271 16.64 34.69 46.75
C GLY A 271 16.30 35.07 48.19
N LEU A 272 16.94 34.41 49.15
CA LEU A 272 16.96 34.78 50.57
C LEU A 272 18.38 34.48 51.06
N PHE A 273 19.27 35.47 51.07
CA PHE A 273 20.24 35.77 52.13
C PHE A 273 21.25 36.87 51.72
N SER A 274 21.71 37.62 52.73
CA SER A 274 22.73 38.68 52.75
C SER A 274 22.20 40.06 52.31
N TRP A 275 21.76 41.00 53.17
CA TRP A 275 22.36 41.60 54.38
C TRP A 275 23.89 41.80 54.32
N PHE A 276 24.32 43.02 54.66
CA PHE A 276 25.68 43.58 54.69
C PHE A 276 26.28 44.14 53.39
N SER A 277 26.13 45.46 53.21
CA SER A 277 27.30 46.33 52.97
C SER A 277 26.98 47.77 53.40
N ARG A 278 27.68 48.21 54.45
CA ARG A 278 27.85 49.62 54.83
C ARG A 278 28.91 50.24 53.91
N LYS A 279 28.67 51.45 53.41
CA LYS A 279 29.52 52.62 53.63
C LYS A 279 28.76 53.89 53.29
#